data_AF-A0A848M0D4-F1
#
_entry.id   AF-A0A848M0D4-F1
#
_cell.length_a   1.000
_cell.length_b   1.000
_cell.length_c   1.000
_cell.angle_alpha   90.00
_cell.angle_beta   90.00
_cell.angle_gamma   90.00
#
_symmetry.space_group_name_H-M   'P 1'
#
loop_
_entity.id
_entity.type
_entity.pdbx_description
1 polymer ?
#
loop_
_entity_poly.entity_id
_entity_poly.type
_entity_poly.pdbx_seq_one_letter_code
_entity_poly.pdbx_strand_id
1 'polypeptide(L)' 'MRLELQPGPGETLDAICGGEVQVLQRRLGYRFTLDPLLLAHFAVFEGGALRGRLMDLGT' A
#
# COMPACT_ATOMS: atom_id res chain seq x y z
N MET A 1 9.53 0.05 17.93
CA MET A 1 9.06 1.45 18.06
C MET A 1 7.75 1.55 17.30
N ARG A 2 6.63 1.86 17.98
CA ARG A 2 5.33 2.02 17.32
C ARG A 2 5.23 3.48 16.89
N LEU A 3 5.17 3.74 15.59
CA LEU A 3 4.85 5.09 15.11
C LEU A 3 3.36 5.34 15.38
N GLU A 4 3.04 6.41 16.10
CA GLU A 4 1.68 6.93 16.17
C GLU A 4 1.48 7.92 15.03
N LEU A 5 0.65 7.55 14.05
CA LEU A 5 0.28 8.40 12.94
C LEU A 5 -1.04 9.10 13.25
N GLN A 6 -1.11 10.40 12.98
CA GLN A 6 -2.35 11.16 13.08
C GLN A 6 -2.63 11.84 11.73
N PRO A 7 -3.87 11.76 11.22
CA PRO A 7 -4.22 12.40 9.96
C PRO A 7 -4.30 13.92 10.10
N GLY A 8 -3.73 14.63 9.12
CA GLY A 8 -3.88 16.08 8.99
C GLY A 8 -5.18 16.49 8.28
N PRO A 9 -5.41 17.79 8.10
CA PRO A 9 -6.57 18.30 7.38
C PRO A 9 -6.68 17.72 5.97
N GLY A 10 -7.79 17.03 5.69
CA GLY A 10 -8.04 16.43 4.37
C GLY A 10 -7.39 15.07 4.16
N GLU A 11 -6.81 14.47 5.19
CA GLU A 11 -6.25 13.12 5.18
C GLU A 11 -7.14 12.13 5.96
N THR A 12 -6.88 10.84 5.73
CA THR A 12 -7.44 9.72 6.47
C THR A 12 -6.32 8.76 6.86
N LEU A 13 -6.45 8.17 8.04
CA LEU A 13 -5.65 7.02 8.45
C LEU A 13 -6.50 5.77 8.28
N ASP A 14 -6.32 5.09 7.15
CA ASP A 14 -7.14 3.94 6.77
C ASP A 14 -6.52 2.63 7.26
N ALA A 15 -7.37 1.72 7.72
CA ALA A 15 -6.98 0.38 8.13
C ALA A 15 -7.14 -0.62 6.98
N ILE A 16 -6.12 -1.44 6.75
CA ILE A 16 -6.15 -2.59 5.85
C ILE A 16 -5.89 -3.85 6.70
N CYS A 17 -6.44 -5.00 6.29
CA CYS A 17 -6.29 -6.27 7.00
C CYS A 17 -6.71 -6.18 8.48
N GLY A 18 -7.80 -5.49 8.79
CA GLY A 18 -8.28 -5.35 10.18
C GLY A 18 -7.42 -4.43 11.07
N GLY A 19 -6.47 -3.69 10.50
CA GLY A 19 -5.62 -2.74 11.24
C GLY A 19 -4.16 -3.17 11.38
N GLU A 20 -3.80 -4.35 10.87
CA GLU A 20 -2.41 -4.81 10.78
C GLU A 20 -1.54 -3.90 9.90
N VAL A 21 -2.17 -3.22 8.93
CA VAL A 21 -1.54 -2.18 8.12
C VAL A 21 -2.38 -0.91 8.22
N GLN A 22 -1.70 0.21 8.48
CA GLN A 22 -2.32 1.54 8.46
C GLN A 22 -1.72 2.37 7.33
N VAL A 23 -2.58 3.02 6.55
CA VAL A 23 -2.19 3.88 5.43
C VAL A 23 -2.67 5.30 5.68
N LEU A 24 -1.73 6.22 5.85
CA LEU A 24 -2.03 7.66 5.87
C LEU A 24 -2.10 8.15 4.43
N GLN A 25 -3.25 8.71 4.02
CA GLN A 25 -3.46 9.16 2.65
C GLN A 25 -4.47 10.30 2.57
N ARG A 26 -4.57 10.93 1.39
CA ARG A 26 -5.57 11.96 1.14
C ARG A 26 -6.98 11.36 1.16
N ARG A 27 -7.93 12.11 1.72
CA ARG A 27 -9.36 11.73 1.76
C ARG A 27 -10.00 11.72 0.37
N LEU A 28 -9.50 12.56 -0.54
CA LEU A 28 -10.04 12.73 -1.90
C LEU A 28 -8.92 12.57 -2.93
N GLY A 29 -9.27 12.10 -4.13
CA GLY A 29 -8.34 11.83 -5.22
C GLY A 29 -7.99 10.34 -5.33
N TYR A 30 -6.81 10.04 -5.87
CA TYR A 30 -6.29 8.67 -5.88
C TYR A 30 -6.13 8.17 -4.45
N ARG A 31 -6.62 6.96 -4.20
CA ARG A 31 -6.54 6.29 -2.91
C ARG A 31 -5.93 4.92 -3.09
N PHE A 32 -5.02 4.60 -2.18
CA PHE A 32 -4.38 3.31 -2.14
C PHE A 32 -5.40 2.26 -1.69
N THR A 33 -5.59 1.22 -2.51
CA THR A 33 -6.47 0.09 -2.23
C THR A 33 -5.66 -1.14 -1.85
N LEU A 34 -6.33 -2.28 -1.65
CA LEU A 34 -5.64 -3.56 -1.43
C LEU A 34 -4.96 -4.08 -2.71
N ASP A 35 -5.45 -3.70 -3.89
CA ASP A 35 -5.01 -4.26 -5.18
C ASP A 35 -3.51 -4.06 -5.45
N PRO A 36 -2.89 -2.89 -5.22
CA PRO A 36 -1.45 -2.73 -5.38
C PRO A 36 -0.62 -3.62 -4.45
N LEU A 37 -1.12 -3.92 -3.23
CA LEU A 37 -0.44 -4.85 -2.32
C LEU A 37 -0.50 -6.28 -2.84
N LEU A 38 -1.66 -6.69 -3.34
CA LEU A 38 -1.84 -8.00 -3.96
C LEU A 38 -1.01 -8.13 -5.24
N LEU A 39 -0.93 -7.07 -6.05
CA LEU A 39 -0.11 -7.04 -7.25
C LEU A 39 1.38 -7.16 -6.92
N ALA A 40 1.86 -6.44 -5.91
CA ALA A 40 3.24 -6.57 -5.45
C ALA A 40 3.54 -7.98 -4.94
N HIS A 41 2.62 -8.57 -4.16
CA HIS A 41 2.75 -9.95 -3.69
C HIS A 41 2.79 -10.93 -4.87
N PHE A 42 1.85 -10.82 -5.81
CA PHE A 42 1.83 -11.65 -7.01
C PHE A 42 3.13 -11.50 -7.80
N ALA A 43 3.56 -10.28 -8.10
CA ALA A 43 4.75 -10.02 -8.90
C ALA A 43 6.01 -10.65 -8.30
N VAL A 44 6.17 -10.58 -6.97
CA VAL A 44 7.32 -11.16 -6.26
C VAL A 44 7.29 -12.68 -6.28
N PHE A 45 6.18 -13.29 -5.88
CA PHE A 45 6.14 -14.72 -5.57
C PHE A 45 5.64 -15.58 -6.73
N GLU A 46 4.67 -15.09 -7.49
CA GLU A 46 4.03 -15.82 -8.59
C GLU A 46 4.57 -15.39 -9.96
N GLY A 47 4.83 -14.10 -10.14
CA GLY A 47 5.39 -13.50 -11.37
C GLY A 47 6.87 -13.83 -11.60
N GLY A 48 7.50 -14.58 -10.68
CA GLY A 48 8.86 -15.04 -10.83
C GLY A 48 9.91 -13.95 -10.64
N ALA A 49 9.59 -12.81 -10.03
CA ALA A 49 10.56 -11.73 -9.82
C ALA A 49 11.71 -12.12 -8.88
N LEU A 50 11.54 -13.17 -8.05
CA LEU A 50 12.67 -13.80 -7.36
C LEU A 50 13.77 -14.32 -8.30
N ARG A 51 13.50 -14.40 -9.61
CA ARG A 51 14.44 -14.83 -10.67
C ARG A 51 15.02 -13.65 -11.47
N GLY A 52 14.72 -12.40 -11.12
CA GLY A 52 15.12 -11.23 -11.91
C GLY A 52 14.97 -9.90 -11.18
N ARG A 53 14.91 -8.79 -11.94
CA ARG A 53 14.63 -7.44 -11.40
C ARG A 53 13.18 -7.09 -11.67
N LEU A 54 12.51 -6.51 -10.68
CA LEU A 54 11.18 -5.93 -10.82
C LEU A 54 11.26 -4.41 -10.95
N MET A 55 10.39 -3.83 -11.78
CA MET A 55 10.19 -2.38 -11.86
C MET A 55 8.69 -2.10 -11.81
N ASP A 56 8.26 -1.28 -10.86
CA ASP A 56 6.94 -0.70 -10.90
C ASP A 56 6.91 0.43 -11.93
N LEU A 57 6.00 0.33 -12.89
CA LEU A 57 5.81 1.35 -13.93
C LEU A 57 4.81 2.43 -13.50
N GLY A 58 4.17 2.25 -12.33
CA GLY A 58 3.20 3.18 -11.77
C GLY A 58 1.94 3.36 -12.61
N THR A 59 1.15 4.36 -12.20
CA THR A 59 0.06 5.02 -12.96
C THR A 59 0.32 6.51 -13.03
#